data_AF-A0A1I8CR67-F1
#
_entry.id   AF-A0A1I8CR67-F1
#
_cell.length_a   1.000
_cell.length_b   1.000
_cell.length_c   1.000
_cell.angle_alpha   90.00
_cell.angle_beta   90.00
_cell.angle_gamma   90.00
#
_symmetry.space_group_name_H-M   'P 1'
#
loop_
_entity.id
_entity.type
_entity.pdbx_description
1 polymer ?
#
loop_
_entity_poly.entity_id
_entity_poly.type
_entity_poly.pdbx_seq_one_letter_code
_entity_poly.pdbx_strand_id
1 'polypeptide(L)'
;MCALFIVPGFGGSRLQAKLDGKPSKPHWICDSVTSDFFEIWLNLQLFTPLVVDCFVDNMKMIFNTTTRQCVNNIGVEARVKSFGTDTDLVEWLDTVKFPQAKYFATIADALVSWGYVRGESLRAAPFDWRLKPTDLDPFYNQLKALIQQTSWNNNNQKVVLIGHSMGNIHVNYFLRNYVSQAFRDRYIQSHVAIAAPWS
;
A
#
# COMPACT_ATOMS: atom_id res chain seq x y z
N MET A 1 20.42 -15.25 2.37
CA MET A 1 19.66 -14.40 3.31
C MET A 1 18.21 -14.39 2.84
N CYS A 2 17.23 -14.73 3.68
CA CYS A 2 15.82 -14.74 3.26
C CYS A 2 15.33 -13.32 2.96
N ALA A 3 14.53 -13.14 1.91
CA ALA A 3 13.97 -11.84 1.56
C ALA A 3 12.84 -11.43 2.54
N LEU A 4 12.71 -10.14 2.79
CA LEU A 4 11.71 -9.52 3.68
C LEU A 4 10.71 -8.71 2.86
N PHE A 5 9.43 -8.80 3.21
CA PHE A 5 8.34 -8.07 2.57
C PHE A 5 7.64 -7.20 3.60
N ILE A 6 7.67 -5.89 3.39
CA ILE A 6 6.93 -4.92 4.22
C ILE A 6 5.50 -4.82 3.71
N VAL A 7 4.53 -5.14 4.56
CA VAL A 7 3.10 -4.92 4.34
C VAL A 7 2.62 -3.82 5.29
N PRO A 8 2.35 -2.61 4.78
CA PRO A 8 2.03 -1.45 5.60
C PRO A 8 0.64 -1.53 6.24
N GLY A 9 0.37 -0.65 7.20
CA GLY A 9 -0.92 -0.49 7.85
C GLY A 9 -1.82 0.51 7.11
N PHE A 10 -2.92 0.89 7.77
CA PHE A 10 -3.82 1.93 7.27
C PHE A 10 -3.08 3.26 7.12
N GLY A 11 -3.19 3.91 5.95
CA GLY A 11 -2.42 5.13 5.65
C GLY A 11 -0.90 4.91 5.49
N GLY A 12 -0.42 3.66 5.55
CA GLY A 12 1.01 3.34 5.66
C GLY A 12 1.77 3.27 4.35
N SER A 13 1.18 3.75 3.25
CA SER A 13 1.87 3.90 1.98
C SER A 13 1.34 5.08 1.20
N ARG A 14 2.18 5.66 0.36
CA ARG A 14 1.76 6.71 -0.58
C ARG A 14 0.65 6.25 -1.51
N LEU A 15 -0.25 7.17 -1.83
CA LEU A 15 -1.36 6.96 -2.77
C LEU A 15 -1.38 8.12 -3.76
N GLN A 16 -1.58 7.79 -5.03
CA GLN A 16 -1.74 8.77 -6.08
C GLN A 16 -3.20 8.84 -6.53
N ALA A 17 -3.62 10.03 -6.97
CA ALA A 17 -4.91 10.21 -7.63
C ALA A 17 -4.75 10.98 -8.95
N LYS A 18 -5.65 10.73 -9.88
CA LYS A 18 -5.87 11.52 -11.10
C LYS A 18 -7.32 11.93 -11.16
N LEU A 19 -7.58 13.20 -11.48
CA LEU A 19 -8.94 13.70 -11.65
C LEU A 19 -9.24 13.77 -13.14
N ASP A 20 -10.40 13.25 -13.54
CA ASP A 20 -10.85 13.27 -14.93
C ASP A 20 -12.36 13.53 -14.97
N GLY A 21 -12.73 14.80 -15.09
CA GLY A 21 -14.10 15.23 -15.32
C GLY A 21 -14.99 15.11 -14.09
N LYS A 22 -14.52 15.55 -12.91
CA LYS A 22 -15.38 15.59 -11.71
C LYS A 22 -16.64 16.45 -11.95
N PRO A 23 -17.85 15.92 -11.69
CA PRO A 23 -19.10 16.60 -12.03
C PRO A 23 -19.43 17.75 -11.06
N SER A 24 -18.90 17.71 -9.85
CA SER A 24 -19.08 18.74 -8.84
C SER A 24 -17.83 18.88 -7.97
N LYS A 25 -17.73 20.02 -7.29
CA LYS A 25 -16.61 20.38 -6.43
C LYS A 25 -17.13 21.04 -5.16
N PRO A 26 -16.53 20.76 -3.98
CA PRO A 26 -16.89 21.45 -2.74
C PRO A 26 -16.66 22.97 -2.82
N HIS A 27 -15.58 23.38 -3.47
CA HIS A 27 -15.18 24.78 -3.63
C HIS A 27 -14.67 25.06 -5.04
N TRP A 28 -14.68 26.32 -5.44
CA TRP A 28 -14.20 26.79 -6.75
C TRP A 28 -12.71 26.54 -6.98
N ILE A 29 -11.92 26.46 -5.90
CA ILE A 29 -10.48 26.20 -5.94
C ILE A 29 -10.12 24.73 -6.17
N CYS A 30 -11.06 23.79 -6.01
CA CYS A 30 -10.76 22.39 -6.24
C CYS A 30 -10.61 22.11 -7.74
N ASP A 31 -9.76 21.16 -8.12
CA ASP A 31 -9.64 20.73 -9.51
C ASP A 31 -10.74 19.74 -9.91
N SER A 32 -11.13 19.76 -11.19
CA SER A 32 -12.01 18.75 -11.79
C SER A 32 -11.26 17.79 -12.68
N VAL A 33 -10.11 18.21 -13.19
CA VAL A 33 -9.25 17.48 -14.10
C VAL A 33 -7.81 17.76 -13.68
N THR A 34 -6.96 16.74 -13.67
CA THR A 34 -5.50 16.89 -13.55
C THR A 34 -4.85 16.29 -14.80
N SER A 35 -3.72 16.86 -15.22
CA SER A 35 -2.98 16.38 -16.40
C SER A 35 -2.41 14.97 -16.21
N ASP A 36 -1.94 14.68 -15.00
CA ASP A 36 -1.40 13.38 -14.59
C ASP A 36 -1.81 13.08 -13.15
N PHE A 37 -1.35 11.93 -12.65
CA PHE A 37 -1.43 11.55 -11.25
C PHE A 37 -0.59 12.46 -10.36
N PHE A 38 -1.17 12.84 -9.22
CA PHE A 38 -0.48 13.57 -8.15
C PHE A 38 -0.51 12.74 -6.85
N GLU A 39 0.43 13.01 -5.94
CA GLU A 39 0.44 12.43 -4.61
C GLU A 39 -0.74 12.99 -3.79
N ILE A 40 -1.79 12.19 -3.62
CA ILE A 40 -2.94 12.55 -2.79
C ILE A 40 -2.70 12.21 -1.32
N TRP A 41 -1.83 11.22 -1.06
CA TRP A 41 -1.42 10.84 0.29
C TRP A 41 0.06 10.47 0.33
N LEU A 42 0.89 11.00 1.23
CA LEU A 42 0.64 12.14 2.12
C LEU A 42 1.13 13.42 1.44
N ASN A 43 0.24 14.40 1.33
CA ASN A 43 0.58 15.74 0.87
C ASN A 43 0.04 16.77 1.86
N LEU A 44 0.94 17.37 2.63
CA LEU A 44 0.56 18.27 3.73
C LEU A 44 -0.16 19.55 3.25
N GLN A 45 0.08 19.98 2.01
CA GLN A 45 -0.60 21.14 1.44
C GLN A 45 -2.09 20.90 1.24
N LEU A 46 -2.51 19.63 1.15
CA LEU A 46 -3.92 19.26 1.01
C LEU A 46 -4.73 19.41 2.31
N PHE A 47 -4.08 19.71 3.45
CA PHE A 47 -4.75 19.87 4.75
C PHE A 47 -4.90 21.33 5.19
N THR A 48 -4.59 22.31 4.33
CA THR A 48 -4.86 23.71 4.64
C THR A 48 -6.36 24.03 4.60
N PRO A 49 -6.83 25.10 5.27
CA PRO A 49 -8.22 25.53 5.18
C PRO A 49 -8.70 25.64 3.72
N LEU A 50 -9.97 25.29 3.47
CA LEU A 50 -10.62 25.17 2.15
C LEU A 50 -10.10 24.04 1.23
N VAL A 51 -8.79 23.73 1.24
CA VAL A 51 -8.22 22.66 0.40
C VAL A 51 -8.52 21.27 0.98
N VAL A 52 -8.64 21.16 2.30
CA VAL A 52 -9.00 19.91 2.99
C VAL A 52 -10.32 19.33 2.49
N ASP A 53 -11.29 20.18 2.11
CA ASP A 53 -12.56 19.71 1.56
C ASP A 53 -12.37 19.12 0.16
N CYS A 54 -11.46 19.68 -0.66
CA CYS A 54 -11.07 19.09 -1.94
C CYS A 54 -10.42 17.71 -1.73
N PHE A 55 -9.53 17.58 -0.73
CA PHE A 55 -8.90 16.31 -0.37
C PHE A 55 -9.93 15.27 0.05
N VAL A 56 -10.83 15.61 0.98
CA VAL A 56 -11.89 14.72 1.45
C VAL A 56 -12.77 14.28 0.30
N ASP A 57 -13.16 15.20 -0.59
CA ASP A 57 -14.00 14.89 -1.74
C ASP A 57 -13.29 14.03 -2.79
N ASN A 58 -11.97 14.14 -2.93
CA ASN A 58 -11.17 13.28 -3.80
C ASN A 58 -10.93 11.88 -3.19
N MET A 59 -10.74 11.80 -1.87
CA MET A 59 -10.41 10.56 -1.17
C MET A 59 -11.63 9.70 -0.84
N LYS A 60 -12.83 10.30 -0.73
CA LYS A 60 -14.04 9.58 -0.37
C LYS A 60 -14.33 8.46 -1.37
N MET A 61 -14.88 7.38 -0.84
CA MET A 61 -15.32 6.24 -1.61
C MET A 61 -16.84 6.20 -1.68
N ILE A 62 -17.36 5.74 -2.81
CA ILE A 62 -18.80 5.53 -3.01
C ILE A 62 -19.09 4.05 -2.80
N PHE A 63 -19.97 3.73 -1.85
CA PHE A 63 -20.42 2.37 -1.63
C PHE A 63 -21.55 2.01 -2.60
N ASN A 64 -21.30 1.04 -3.47
CA ASN A 64 -22.33 0.48 -4.33
C ASN A 64 -23.12 -0.58 -3.55
N THR A 65 -24.39 -0.29 -3.27
CA THR A 65 -25.26 -1.17 -2.46
C THR A 65 -25.62 -2.47 -3.18
N THR A 66 -25.60 -2.49 -4.51
CA THR A 66 -25.89 -3.69 -5.33
C THR A 66 -24.69 -4.63 -5.37
N THR A 67 -23.49 -4.13 -5.68
CA THR A 67 -22.28 -4.97 -5.77
C THR A 67 -21.61 -5.18 -4.41
N ARG A 68 -21.98 -4.40 -3.39
CA ARG A 68 -21.38 -4.41 -2.04
C ARG A 68 -19.89 -4.06 -2.04
N GLN A 69 -19.46 -3.25 -3.01
CA GLN A 69 -18.08 -2.80 -3.19
C GLN A 69 -17.97 -1.29 -2.99
N CYS A 70 -16.82 -0.85 -2.49
CA CYS A 70 -16.45 0.56 -2.48
C CYS A 70 -15.69 0.89 -3.77
N VAL A 71 -16.11 1.95 -4.46
CA VAL A 71 -15.41 2.47 -5.65
C VAL A 71 -14.94 3.90 -5.39
N ASN A 72 -13.99 4.39 -6.19
CA ASN A 72 -13.56 5.78 -6.11
C ASN A 72 -14.73 6.74 -6.37
N ASN A 73 -14.60 7.99 -5.91
CA ASN A 73 -15.53 9.05 -6.27
C ASN A 73 -15.57 9.27 -7.80
N ILE A 74 -16.69 9.79 -8.31
CA ILE A 74 -16.90 10.01 -9.74
C ILE A 74 -15.84 10.98 -10.27
N GLY A 75 -15.16 10.60 -11.36
CA GLY A 75 -14.07 11.38 -11.95
C GLY A 75 -12.76 11.33 -11.16
N VAL A 76 -12.60 10.35 -10.26
CA VAL A 76 -11.35 10.11 -9.51
C VAL A 76 -10.82 8.71 -9.82
N GLU A 77 -9.59 8.64 -10.28
CA GLU A 77 -8.82 7.41 -10.35
C GLU A 77 -7.76 7.45 -9.23
N ALA A 78 -7.64 6.37 -8.46
CA ALA A 78 -6.63 6.24 -7.42
C ALA A 78 -5.77 5.01 -7.68
N ARG A 79 -4.46 5.12 -7.43
CA ARG A 79 -3.52 4.03 -7.61
C ARG A 79 -2.40 4.05 -6.58
N VAL A 80 -1.86 2.85 -6.34
CA VAL A 80 -0.58 2.66 -5.67
C VAL A 80 0.50 2.46 -6.73
N LYS A 81 1.60 3.20 -6.63
CA LYS A 81 2.73 3.13 -7.57
C LYS A 81 3.69 2.00 -7.19
N SER A 82 4.55 1.59 -8.14
CA SER A 82 5.80 0.83 -7.92
C SER A 82 5.73 -0.34 -6.93
N PHE A 83 4.77 -1.24 -7.08
CA PHE A 83 4.62 -2.42 -6.23
C PHE A 83 5.88 -3.31 -6.26
N GLY A 84 6.39 -3.70 -5.09
CA GLY A 84 7.49 -4.65 -4.95
C GLY A 84 8.89 -4.06 -5.00
N THR A 85 9.14 -3.02 -5.80
CA THR A 85 10.51 -2.53 -6.07
C THR A 85 10.87 -1.27 -5.31
N ASP A 86 9.95 -0.32 -5.18
CA ASP A 86 10.21 0.95 -4.52
C ASP A 86 9.78 0.89 -3.05
N THR A 87 10.74 0.67 -2.15
CA THR A 87 10.47 0.62 -0.71
C THR A 87 10.24 2.00 -0.12
N ASP A 88 10.65 3.07 -0.81
CA ASP A 88 10.46 4.45 -0.33
C ASP A 88 8.98 4.80 -0.16
N LEU A 89 8.07 4.12 -0.88
CA LEU A 89 6.62 4.29 -0.79
C LEU A 89 6.02 3.89 0.57
N VAL A 90 6.68 3.02 1.32
CA VAL A 90 6.26 2.60 2.67
C VAL A 90 7.21 3.12 3.74
N GLU A 91 8.42 3.56 3.37
CA GLU A 91 9.38 4.16 4.30
C GLU A 91 9.02 5.60 4.65
N TRP A 92 8.65 6.39 3.63
CA TRP A 92 8.28 7.80 3.74
C TRP A 92 6.91 8.03 3.08
N LEU A 93 5.99 8.60 3.86
CA LEU A 93 4.62 8.83 3.41
C LEU A 93 4.50 10.08 2.52
N ASP A 94 5.51 10.95 2.47
CA ASP A 94 5.59 12.08 1.57
C ASP A 94 6.85 12.01 0.69
N THR A 95 6.90 12.83 -0.36
CA THR A 95 8.06 12.89 -1.27
C THR A 95 9.17 13.80 -0.77
N VAL A 96 8.85 14.73 0.14
CA VAL A 96 9.80 15.70 0.70
C VAL A 96 10.48 15.21 1.98
N LYS A 97 10.08 14.03 2.49
CA LYS A 97 10.65 13.36 3.67
C LYS A 97 10.58 14.19 4.94
N PHE A 98 9.42 14.81 5.18
CA PHE A 98 9.18 15.53 6.42
C PHE A 98 9.28 14.54 7.61
N PRO A 99 9.90 14.91 8.76
CA PRO A 99 10.18 13.95 9.83
C PRO A 99 8.95 13.18 10.34
N GLN A 100 7.78 13.82 10.33
CA GLN A 100 6.50 13.27 10.76
C GLN A 100 5.89 12.29 9.75
N ALA A 101 6.34 12.33 8.49
CA ALA A 101 5.96 11.38 7.45
C ALA A 101 6.86 10.13 7.43
N LYS A 102 7.86 10.05 8.31
CA LYS A 102 8.69 8.86 8.48
C LYS A 102 7.87 7.71 9.05
N TYR A 103 7.84 6.58 8.35
CA TYR A 103 7.07 5.41 8.74
C TYR A 103 7.95 4.15 8.86
N PHE A 104 8.22 3.40 7.77
CA PHE A 104 9.13 2.24 7.83
C PHE A 104 10.62 2.57 7.67
N ALA A 105 10.99 3.83 7.39
CA ALA A 105 12.38 4.18 7.07
C ALA A 105 13.41 3.67 8.10
N THR A 106 13.12 3.83 9.39
CA THR A 106 14.03 3.37 10.47
C THR A 106 14.25 1.85 10.44
N ILE A 107 13.20 1.07 10.19
CA ILE A 107 13.30 -0.39 10.09
C ILE A 107 14.05 -0.76 8.81
N ALA A 108 13.75 -0.12 7.69
CA ALA A 108 14.43 -0.35 6.43
C ALA A 108 15.92 -0.03 6.50
N ASP A 109 16.30 1.10 7.10
CA ASP A 109 17.70 1.49 7.31
C ASP A 109 18.46 0.47 8.18
N ALA A 110 17.84 -0.01 9.26
CA ALA A 110 18.43 -1.05 10.10
C ALA A 110 18.65 -2.36 9.31
N LEU A 111 17.66 -2.79 8.53
CA LEU A 111 17.78 -3.99 7.70
C LEU A 111 18.87 -3.82 6.63
N VAL A 112 18.95 -2.65 5.99
CA VAL A 112 20.01 -2.38 5.01
C VAL A 112 21.39 -2.40 5.65
N SER A 113 21.53 -1.91 6.89
CA SER A 113 22.78 -2.02 7.65
C SER A 113 23.20 -3.47 7.94
N TRP A 114 22.25 -4.41 7.90
CA TRP A 114 22.49 -5.85 8.05
C TRP A 114 22.75 -6.57 6.72
N GLY A 115 22.78 -5.85 5.60
CA GLY A 115 23.06 -6.38 4.26
C GLY A 115 21.82 -6.64 3.40
N TYR A 116 20.64 -6.18 3.82
CA TYR A 116 19.47 -6.18 2.92
C TYR A 116 19.59 -5.11 1.84
N VAL A 117 18.99 -5.36 0.68
CA VAL A 117 19.00 -4.46 -0.49
C VAL A 117 17.57 -4.06 -0.81
N ARG A 118 17.28 -2.76 -0.72
CA ARG A 118 15.97 -2.18 -1.09
C ARG A 118 15.61 -2.56 -2.52
N GLY A 119 14.36 -2.98 -2.70
CA GLY A 119 13.86 -3.39 -4.01
C GLY A 119 14.37 -4.74 -4.48
N GLU A 120 15.15 -5.48 -3.69
CA GLU A 120 15.65 -6.82 -4.06
C GLU A 120 15.40 -7.84 -2.95
N SER A 121 16.15 -7.77 -1.84
CA SER A 121 15.94 -8.64 -0.67
C SER A 121 15.08 -7.98 0.41
N LEU A 122 14.87 -6.67 0.33
CA LEU A 122 13.84 -5.93 1.07
C LEU A 122 12.82 -5.39 0.07
N ARG A 123 11.61 -5.94 0.08
CA ARG A 123 10.51 -5.63 -0.84
C ARG A 123 9.38 -4.92 -0.11
N ALA A 124 8.64 -4.06 -0.80
CA ALA A 124 7.43 -3.44 -0.28
C ALA A 124 6.19 -3.95 -1.00
N ALA A 125 5.13 -4.23 -0.25
CA ALA A 125 3.83 -4.64 -0.78
C ALA A 125 2.74 -3.63 -0.37
N PRO A 126 2.79 -2.39 -0.90
CA PRO A 126 1.76 -1.39 -0.64
C PRO A 126 0.45 -1.76 -1.34
N PHE A 127 -0.67 -1.27 -0.82
CA PHE A 127 -2.00 -1.50 -1.35
C PHE A 127 -2.88 -0.29 -1.09
N ASP A 128 -4.01 -0.20 -1.79
CA ASP A 128 -5.00 0.84 -1.49
C ASP A 128 -5.66 0.51 -0.15
N TRP A 129 -5.14 1.12 0.90
CA TRP A 129 -5.53 0.90 2.29
C TRP A 129 -6.93 1.42 2.63
N ARG A 130 -7.66 2.01 1.67
CA ARG A 130 -9.07 2.36 1.81
C ARG A 130 -9.99 1.17 1.52
N LEU A 131 -9.48 0.15 0.82
CA LEU A 131 -10.25 -1.02 0.39
C LEU A 131 -10.19 -2.16 1.41
N LYS A 132 -11.31 -2.87 1.53
CA LYS A 132 -11.40 -4.11 2.32
C LYS A 132 -10.71 -5.28 1.58
N PRO A 133 -10.33 -6.36 2.29
CA PRO A 133 -9.68 -7.51 1.66
C PRO A 133 -10.39 -8.08 0.43
N THR A 134 -11.72 -8.20 0.42
CA THR A 134 -12.44 -8.79 -0.72
C THR A 134 -12.40 -7.94 -2.00
N ASP A 135 -11.96 -6.69 -1.92
CA ASP A 135 -11.90 -5.76 -3.05
C ASP A 135 -10.44 -5.59 -3.55
N LEU A 136 -9.50 -6.38 -3.03
CA LEU A 136 -8.05 -6.28 -3.27
C LEU A 136 -7.46 -7.52 -3.96
N ASP A 137 -8.28 -8.23 -4.74
CA ASP A 137 -7.84 -9.39 -5.53
C ASP A 137 -6.58 -9.12 -6.40
N PRO A 138 -6.48 -7.99 -7.12
CA PRO A 138 -5.28 -7.67 -7.89
C PRO A 138 -4.02 -7.57 -7.01
N PHE A 139 -4.13 -6.99 -5.81
CA PHE A 139 -3.02 -6.87 -4.87
C PHE A 139 -2.53 -8.25 -4.41
N TYR A 140 -3.43 -9.17 -4.04
CA TYR A 140 -3.01 -10.49 -3.57
C TYR A 140 -2.39 -11.35 -4.67
N ASN A 141 -2.89 -11.24 -5.91
CA ASN A 141 -2.28 -11.88 -7.07
C ASN A 141 -0.86 -11.34 -7.33
N GLN A 142 -0.68 -10.02 -7.26
CA GLN A 142 0.64 -9.39 -7.39
C GLN A 142 1.57 -9.81 -6.25
N LEU A 143 1.09 -9.84 -4.99
CA LEU A 143 1.86 -10.29 -3.84
C LEU A 143 2.33 -11.74 -4.00
N LYS A 144 1.43 -12.64 -4.44
CA LYS A 144 1.77 -14.05 -4.70
C LYS A 144 2.88 -14.18 -5.74
N ALA A 145 2.73 -13.51 -6.88
CA ALA A 145 3.70 -13.54 -7.96
C ALA A 145 5.06 -12.95 -7.52
N LEU A 146 5.03 -11.83 -6.79
CA LEU A 146 6.21 -11.17 -6.25
C LEU A 146 6.97 -12.07 -5.28
N ILE A 147 6.27 -12.79 -4.40
CA ILE A 147 6.86 -13.75 -3.47
C ILE A 147 7.57 -14.88 -4.23
N GLN A 148 6.93 -15.45 -5.26
CA GLN A 148 7.51 -16.52 -6.06
C GLN A 148 8.76 -16.03 -6.81
N GLN A 149 8.66 -14.89 -7.49
CA GLN A 149 9.78 -14.29 -8.22
C GLN A 149 10.95 -13.98 -7.29
N THR A 150 10.69 -13.36 -6.14
CA THR A 150 11.73 -13.00 -5.18
C THR A 150 12.38 -14.25 -4.58
N SER A 151 11.60 -15.29 -4.31
CA SER A 151 12.13 -16.58 -3.84
C SER A 151 13.04 -17.23 -4.90
N TRP A 152 12.61 -17.28 -6.16
CA TRP A 152 13.41 -17.85 -7.25
C TRP A 152 14.73 -17.09 -7.46
N ASN A 153 14.68 -15.76 -7.48
CA ASN A 153 15.87 -14.92 -7.62
C ASN A 153 16.82 -15.03 -6.43
N ASN A 154 16.31 -15.44 -5.27
CA ASN A 154 17.08 -15.60 -4.04
C ASN A 154 17.32 -17.07 -3.71
N ASN A 155 17.78 -17.86 -4.70
CA ASN A 155 18.16 -19.27 -4.52
C ASN A 155 17.07 -20.16 -3.91
N ASN A 156 15.81 -19.95 -4.31
CA ASN A 156 14.63 -20.65 -3.78
C ASN A 156 14.46 -20.52 -2.26
N GLN A 157 15.02 -19.48 -1.65
CA GLN A 157 14.83 -19.21 -0.24
C GLN A 157 13.40 -18.75 0.02
N LYS A 158 12.87 -19.16 1.16
CA LYS A 158 11.59 -18.67 1.67
C LYS A 158 11.69 -17.18 2.00
N VAL A 159 10.54 -16.51 2.04
CA VAL A 159 10.42 -15.09 2.37
C VAL A 159 9.78 -14.92 3.74
N VAL A 160 10.07 -13.78 4.37
CA VAL A 160 9.44 -13.36 5.62
C VAL A 160 8.49 -12.20 5.33
N LEU A 161 7.25 -12.31 5.79
CA LEU A 161 6.26 -11.24 5.68
C LEU A 161 6.26 -10.42 6.97
N ILE A 162 6.43 -9.11 6.88
CA ILE A 162 6.37 -8.18 8.02
C ILE A 162 5.12 -7.33 7.86
N GLY A 163 4.13 -7.54 8.72
CA GLY A 163 2.90 -6.76 8.73
C GLY A 163 2.90 -5.75 9.88
N HIS A 164 2.49 -4.51 9.63
CA HIS A 164 2.18 -3.54 10.69
C HIS A 164 0.69 -3.20 10.73
N SER A 165 0.09 -3.19 11.93
CA SER A 165 -1.30 -2.81 12.14
C SER A 165 -2.23 -3.55 11.16
N MET A 166 -3.06 -2.82 10.40
CA MET A 166 -3.97 -3.38 9.38
C MET A 166 -3.27 -4.26 8.32
N GLY A 167 -1.97 -4.04 8.05
CA GLY A 167 -1.20 -4.90 7.15
C GLY A 167 -1.19 -6.36 7.58
N ASN A 168 -1.29 -6.63 8.89
CA ASN A 168 -1.42 -7.99 9.41
C ASN A 168 -2.73 -8.67 9.03
N ILE A 169 -3.80 -7.90 8.89
CA ILE A 169 -5.10 -8.42 8.45
C ILE A 169 -5.01 -8.85 6.99
N HIS A 170 -4.33 -8.06 6.15
CA HIS A 170 -4.07 -8.42 4.75
C HIS A 170 -3.12 -9.62 4.62
N VAL A 171 -2.05 -9.70 5.42
CA VAL A 171 -1.17 -10.88 5.44
C VAL A 171 -1.95 -12.12 5.85
N ASN A 172 -2.73 -12.05 6.93
CA ASN A 172 -3.54 -13.19 7.39
C ASN A 172 -4.60 -13.60 6.34
N TYR A 173 -5.28 -12.63 5.73
CA TYR A 173 -6.25 -12.89 4.67
C TYR A 173 -5.59 -13.57 3.46
N PHE A 174 -4.43 -13.07 3.03
CA PHE A 174 -3.63 -13.66 1.96
C PHE A 174 -3.26 -15.12 2.27
N LEU A 175 -2.65 -15.36 3.43
CA LEU A 175 -2.19 -16.68 3.85
C LEU A 175 -3.34 -17.68 4.03
N ARG A 176 -4.53 -17.23 4.42
CA ARG A 176 -5.68 -18.10 4.68
C ARG A 176 -6.52 -18.38 3.44
N ASN A 177 -6.75 -17.37 2.59
CA ASN A 177 -7.75 -17.45 1.54
C ASN A 177 -7.16 -17.46 0.12
N TYR A 178 -5.92 -17.00 -0.07
CA TYR A 178 -5.35 -16.75 -1.40
C TYR A 178 -4.27 -17.75 -1.83
N VAL A 179 -3.66 -18.44 -0.85
CA VAL A 179 -2.59 -19.40 -1.10
C VAL A 179 -2.88 -20.73 -0.43
N SER A 180 -2.42 -21.82 -1.05
CA SER A 180 -2.56 -23.17 -0.52
C SER A 180 -1.54 -23.45 0.58
N GLN A 181 -1.77 -24.52 1.35
CA GLN A 181 -0.77 -25.03 2.31
C GLN A 181 0.59 -25.28 1.64
N ALA A 182 0.59 -25.95 0.47
CA ALA A 182 1.81 -26.22 -0.28
C ALA A 182 2.57 -24.94 -0.69
N PHE A 183 1.84 -23.87 -1.03
CA PHE A 183 2.47 -22.57 -1.30
C PHE A 183 3.13 -22.00 -0.05
N ARG A 184 2.44 -22.02 1.09
CA ARG A 184 2.99 -21.54 2.37
C ARG A 184 4.25 -22.31 2.74
N ASP A 185 4.20 -23.64 2.66
CA ASP A 185 5.33 -24.51 2.97
C ASP A 185 6.51 -24.30 2.03
N ARG A 186 6.26 -23.96 0.76
CA ARG A 186 7.31 -23.69 -0.22
C ARG A 186 7.94 -22.31 -0.08
N TYR A 187 7.14 -21.27 0.13
CA TYR A 187 7.60 -19.88 -0.07
C TYR A 187 7.64 -19.06 1.21
N ILE A 188 6.94 -19.43 2.29
CA ILE A 188 6.82 -18.60 3.48
C ILE A 188 7.68 -19.18 4.62
N GLN A 189 8.59 -18.37 5.14
CA GLN A 189 9.43 -18.70 6.29
C GLN A 189 8.71 -18.36 7.59
N SER A 190 8.24 -17.13 7.69
CA SER A 190 7.54 -16.62 8.87
C SER A 190 6.71 -15.37 8.54
N HIS A 191 5.77 -15.07 9.43
CA HIS A 191 5.05 -13.80 9.48
C HIS A 191 5.43 -13.10 10.78
N VAL A 192 6.05 -11.93 10.68
CA VAL A 192 6.34 -11.04 11.80
C VAL A 192 5.21 -10.03 11.91
N ALA A 193 4.40 -10.15 12.95
CA ALA A 193 3.24 -9.30 13.16
C ALA A 193 3.54 -8.19 14.18
N ILE A 194 3.58 -6.94 13.71
CA ILE A 194 3.80 -5.76 14.54
C ILE A 194 2.45 -5.07 14.81
N ALA A 195 2.04 -5.01 16.07
CA ALA A 195 0.83 -4.32 16.53
C ALA A 195 -0.46 -4.72 15.76
N ALA A 196 -0.68 -6.01 15.56
CA ALA A 196 -1.80 -6.51 14.77
C ALA A 196 -3.16 -6.38 15.50
N PRO A 197 -4.18 -5.78 14.87
CA PRO A 197 -5.51 -5.61 15.45
C PRO A 197 -6.42 -6.82 15.13
N TRP A 198 -6.23 -7.94 15.81
CA TRP A 198 -6.94 -9.20 15.48
C TRP A 198 -8.45 -9.19 15.76
N SER A 199 -8.91 -8.27 16.60
CA SER A 199 -10.28 -8.16 17.11
C SER A 199 -10.87 -6.79 16.84
#